data_AF-A0A4R3SCQ0-F1
#
_entry.id   AF-A0A4R3SCQ0-F1
#
_cell.length_a   1.000
_cell.length_b   1.000
_cell.length_c   1.000
_cell.angle_alpha   90.00
_cell.angle_beta   90.00
_cell.angle_gamma   90.00
#
_symmetry.space_group_name_H-M   'P 1'
#
loop_
_entity.id
_entity.type
_entity.pdbx_description
1 polymer ?
#
loop_
_entity_poly.entity_id
_entity_poly.type
_entity_poly.pdbx_seq_one_letter_code
_entity_poly.pdbx_strand_id
1 'polypeptide(L)'
;MTPNKWGEQFVAKHPEYKHLLDDPVNWDDNQDLMEHLFLGDIVIQISAAYRLDPTDARIQKTLDDLEIDYASGEEWLQNAIAVSFVESLGRRSPIVGLLGPELRQVAREMLHVK
;
A
#
# COMPACT_ATOMS: atom_id res chain seq x y z
N MET A 1 -3.40 -17.26 -1.29
CA MET A 1 -3.98 -16.45 -0.20
C MET A 1 -5.28 -15.90 -0.73
N THR A 2 -6.42 -16.16 -0.08
CA THR A 2 -7.69 -15.58 -0.54
C THR A 2 -7.72 -14.08 -0.25
N PRO A 3 -8.27 -13.23 -1.14
CA PRO A 3 -8.39 -11.79 -0.94
C PRO A 3 -8.93 -11.40 0.45
N ASN A 4 -9.87 -12.21 0.96
CA ASN A 4 -10.69 -12.01 2.14
C ASN A 4 -9.97 -11.83 3.49
N LYS A 5 -8.63 -11.86 3.55
CA LYS A 5 -7.86 -11.75 4.82
C LYS A 5 -6.56 -10.98 4.70
N TRP A 6 -6.20 -10.46 3.52
CA TRP A 6 -4.90 -9.81 3.39
C TRP A 6 -4.86 -8.51 4.19
N GLY A 7 -5.85 -7.61 4.02
CA GLY A 7 -5.92 -6.36 4.80
C GLY A 7 -5.90 -6.58 6.33
N GLU A 8 -6.62 -7.60 6.83
CA GLU A 8 -6.60 -7.98 8.25
C GLU A 8 -5.20 -8.44 8.71
N GLN A 9 -4.50 -9.24 7.90
CA GLN A 9 -3.14 -9.70 8.21
C GLN A 9 -2.13 -8.55 8.12
N PHE A 10 -2.32 -7.64 7.18
CA PHE A 10 -1.51 -6.44 7.05
C PHE A 10 -1.65 -5.55 8.28
N VAL A 11 -2.88 -5.29 8.73
CA VAL A 11 -3.17 -4.54 9.96
C VAL A 11 -2.63 -5.25 11.21
N ALA A 12 -2.62 -6.58 11.24
CA ALA A 12 -1.98 -7.30 12.35
C ALA A 12 -0.47 -6.99 12.45
N LYS A 13 0.21 -6.71 11.33
CA LYS A 13 1.61 -6.23 11.28
C LYS A 13 1.74 -4.72 11.52
N HIS A 14 0.69 -3.96 11.19
CA HIS A 14 0.60 -2.49 11.28
C HIS A 14 -0.65 -2.02 12.07
N PRO A 15 -0.65 -2.16 13.40
CA PRO A 15 -1.82 -1.85 14.23
C PRO A 15 -2.32 -0.41 14.11
N GLU A 16 -1.45 0.52 13.68
CA GLU A 16 -1.79 1.91 13.38
C GLU A 16 -2.91 2.04 12.34
N TYR A 17 -3.03 1.09 11.39
CA TYR A 17 -4.05 1.10 10.35
C TYR A 17 -5.35 0.40 10.76
N LYS A 18 -5.46 -0.08 12.00
CA LYS A 18 -6.65 -0.82 12.46
C LYS A 18 -7.96 -0.08 12.20
N HIS A 19 -7.95 1.24 12.39
CA HIS A 19 -9.12 2.08 12.17
C HIS A 19 -9.61 2.10 10.71
N LEU A 20 -8.79 1.71 9.74
CA LEU A 20 -9.18 1.56 8.34
C LEU A 20 -10.06 0.32 8.09
N LEU A 21 -10.01 -0.67 8.98
CA LEU A 21 -10.90 -1.83 8.94
C LEU A 21 -12.24 -1.60 9.63
N ASP A 22 -12.32 -0.57 10.48
CA ASP A 22 -13.50 -0.26 11.31
C ASP A 22 -14.56 0.59 10.55
N ASP A 23 -14.31 0.94 9.28
CA ASP A 23 -15.26 1.69 8.45
C ASP A 23 -16.43 0.76 8.02
N PRO A 24 -17.70 1.08 8.32
CA PRO A 24 -18.87 0.21 8.13
C PRO A 24 -19.28 -0.06 6.68
N VAL A 25 -18.36 0.01 5.72
CA VAL A 25 -18.59 -0.44 4.35
C VAL A 25 -18.80 -1.96 4.39
N ASN A 26 -19.84 -2.49 3.73
CA ASN A 26 -20.07 -3.93 3.65
C ASN A 26 -18.90 -4.61 2.90
N TRP A 27 -17.93 -5.12 3.66
CA TRP A 27 -16.71 -5.79 3.18
C TRP A 27 -16.99 -7.07 2.36
N ASP A 28 -18.23 -7.58 2.37
CA ASP A 28 -18.60 -8.86 1.76
C ASP A 28 -18.93 -8.79 0.26
N ASP A 29 -19.35 -7.65 -0.29
CA ASP A 29 -19.94 -7.61 -1.65
C ASP A 29 -18.99 -7.12 -2.76
N ASN A 30 -17.85 -6.49 -2.46
CA ASN A 30 -16.87 -6.02 -3.46
C ASN A 30 -15.44 -6.01 -2.92
N GLN A 31 -14.90 -7.19 -2.61
CA GLN A 31 -13.61 -7.36 -1.93
C GLN A 31 -12.40 -6.82 -2.70
N ASP A 32 -12.36 -7.01 -4.02
CA ASP A 32 -11.28 -6.42 -4.85
C ASP A 32 -11.30 -4.89 -4.74
N LEU A 33 -12.48 -4.26 -4.74
CA LEU A 33 -12.60 -2.82 -4.55
C LEU A 33 -12.15 -2.40 -3.14
N MET A 34 -12.41 -3.22 -2.12
CA MET A 34 -12.02 -2.92 -0.74
C MET A 34 -10.50 -2.87 -0.57
N GLU A 35 -9.76 -3.79 -1.16
CA GLU A 35 -8.29 -3.78 -1.06
C GLU A 35 -7.70 -2.57 -1.80
N HIS A 36 -8.32 -2.15 -2.90
CA HIS A 36 -7.94 -0.91 -3.58
C HIS A 36 -8.20 0.33 -2.71
N LEU A 37 -9.36 0.41 -2.04
CA LEU A 37 -9.68 1.53 -1.14
C LEU A 37 -8.73 1.56 0.07
N PHE A 38 -8.49 0.40 0.69
CA PHE A 38 -7.60 0.26 1.84
C PHE A 38 -6.17 0.70 1.51
N LEU A 39 -5.62 0.27 0.35
CA LEU A 39 -4.30 0.71 -0.12
C LEU A 39 -4.27 2.22 -0.41
N GLY A 40 -5.36 2.79 -0.93
CA GLY A 40 -5.51 4.23 -1.11
C GLY A 40 -5.41 4.99 0.22
N ASP A 41 -6.05 4.50 1.27
CA ASP A 41 -5.98 5.09 2.61
C ASP A 41 -4.58 4.96 3.23
N ILE A 42 -3.89 3.85 3.00
CA ILE A 42 -2.48 3.69 3.39
C ILE A 42 -1.62 4.78 2.72
N VAL A 43 -1.81 5.06 1.43
CA VAL A 43 -1.06 6.14 0.73
C VAL A 43 -1.28 7.49 1.40
N ILE A 44 -2.52 7.81 1.77
CA ILE A 44 -2.86 9.06 2.46
C ILE A 44 -2.13 9.14 3.81
N GLN A 45 -2.16 8.06 4.60
CA GLN A 45 -1.53 8.03 5.91
C GLN A 45 -0.02 8.08 5.85
N ILE A 46 0.63 7.31 4.98
CA ILE A 46 2.09 7.38 4.79
C ILE A 46 2.49 8.77 4.31
N SER A 47 1.73 9.37 3.38
CA SER A 47 2.01 10.72 2.88
C SER A 47 1.82 11.79 3.97
N ALA A 48 0.91 11.59 4.92
CA ALA A 48 0.76 12.46 6.08
C ALA A 48 1.90 12.26 7.08
N ALA A 49 2.22 11.01 7.43
CA ALA A 49 3.32 10.65 8.33
C ALA A 49 4.66 11.19 7.80
N TYR A 50 4.96 10.98 6.52
CA TYR A 50 6.20 11.45 5.90
C TYR A 50 6.36 12.97 5.95
N ARG A 51 5.26 13.72 5.80
CA ARG A 51 5.29 15.20 5.92
C ARG A 51 5.56 15.68 7.33
N LEU A 52 5.17 14.89 8.34
CA LEU A 52 5.40 15.21 9.75
C LEU A 52 6.81 14.80 10.18
N ASP A 53 7.22 13.59 9.83
CA ASP A 53 8.54 13.03 10.12
C ASP A 53 9.02 12.12 8.97
N PRO A 54 9.89 12.63 8.07
CA PRO A 54 10.47 11.84 6.99
C PRO A 54 11.33 10.66 7.44
N THR A 55 11.71 10.61 8.73
CA THR A 55 12.56 9.57 9.32
C THR A 55 11.78 8.55 10.14
N ASP A 56 10.45 8.64 10.16
CA ASP A 56 9.59 7.71 10.87
C ASP A 56 9.79 6.28 10.36
N ALA A 57 10.33 5.42 11.23
CA ALA A 57 10.64 4.03 10.90
C ALA A 57 9.41 3.22 10.47
N ARG A 58 8.19 3.63 10.86
CA ARG A 58 6.94 2.97 10.45
C ARG A 58 6.67 3.11 8.96
N ILE A 59 7.10 4.21 8.35
CA ILE A 59 7.00 4.42 6.90
C ILE A 59 7.79 3.33 6.20
N GLN A 60 9.08 3.21 6.50
CA GLN A 60 9.94 2.22 5.86
C GLN A 60 9.41 0.80 6.10
N LYS A 61 8.99 0.48 7.33
CA LYS A 61 8.40 -0.83 7.64
C LYS A 61 7.18 -1.12 6.76
N THR A 62 6.27 -0.16 6.60
CA THR A 62 5.07 -0.34 5.76
C THR A 62 5.45 -0.57 4.29
N LEU A 63 6.43 0.17 3.78
CA LEU A 63 6.91 0.01 2.41
C LEU A 63 7.61 -1.34 2.20
N ASP A 64 8.39 -1.80 3.17
CA ASP A 64 9.08 -3.09 3.13
C ASP A 64 8.08 -4.25 3.14
N ASP A 65 7.05 -4.18 3.99
CA ASP A 65 5.99 -5.20 4.04
C ASP A 65 5.17 -5.23 2.74
N LEU A 66 4.86 -4.07 2.14
CA LEU A 66 4.21 -3.99 0.81
C LEU A 66 5.08 -4.54 -0.32
N GLU A 67 6.40 -4.32 -0.28
CA GLU A 67 7.35 -4.91 -1.23
C GLU A 67 7.34 -6.45 -1.15
N ILE A 68 7.37 -7.00 0.07
CA ILE A 68 7.30 -8.45 0.31
C ILE A 68 5.97 -9.01 -0.20
N ASP A 69 4.86 -8.35 0.12
CA ASP A 69 3.52 -8.78 -0.25
C ASP A 69 3.32 -8.69 -1.78
N TYR A 70 3.94 -7.72 -2.47
CA TYR A 70 3.97 -7.65 -3.93
C TYR A 70 4.81 -8.78 -4.54
N ALA A 71 6.05 -8.97 -4.07
CA ALA A 71 6.98 -9.94 -4.65
C ALA A 71 6.54 -11.40 -4.46
N SER A 72 5.82 -11.69 -3.38
CA SER A 72 5.36 -13.05 -3.04
C SER A 72 3.85 -13.26 -3.22
N GLY A 73 3.11 -12.20 -3.54
CA GLY A 73 1.67 -12.20 -3.69
C GLY A 73 1.18 -12.86 -4.98
N GLU A 74 -0.12 -13.17 -5.00
CA GLU A 74 -0.81 -13.57 -6.22
C GLU A 74 -1.09 -12.36 -7.13
N GLU A 75 -1.42 -12.60 -8.40
CA GLU A 75 -1.62 -11.57 -9.42
C GLU A 75 -2.61 -10.47 -9.00
N TRP A 76 -3.69 -10.83 -8.30
CA TRP A 76 -4.67 -9.86 -7.81
C TRP A 76 -4.06 -8.88 -6.80
N LEU A 77 -3.20 -9.35 -5.90
CA LEU A 77 -2.55 -8.54 -4.87
C LEU A 77 -1.45 -7.67 -5.49
N GLN A 78 -0.70 -8.23 -6.44
CA GLN A 78 0.28 -7.47 -7.22
C GLN A 78 -0.40 -6.32 -7.96
N ASN A 79 -1.52 -6.57 -8.63
CA ASN A 79 -2.30 -5.55 -9.32
C ASN A 79 -2.86 -4.51 -8.34
N ALA A 80 -3.40 -4.94 -7.20
CA ALA A 80 -3.92 -4.02 -6.18
C ALA A 80 -2.83 -3.08 -5.67
N ILE A 81 -1.64 -3.59 -5.33
CA ILE A 81 -0.50 -2.79 -4.86
C ILE A 81 0.01 -1.86 -5.97
N ALA A 82 0.21 -2.37 -7.19
CA ALA A 82 0.69 -1.55 -8.30
C ALA A 82 -0.26 -0.37 -8.61
N VAL A 83 -1.55 -0.65 -8.76
CA VAL A 83 -2.55 0.36 -9.14
C VAL A 83 -2.92 1.25 -7.97
N SER A 84 -3.27 0.69 -6.82
CA SER A 84 -3.86 1.49 -5.73
C SER A 84 -2.84 2.16 -4.84
N PHE A 85 -1.64 1.57 -4.73
CA PHE A 85 -0.58 2.12 -3.92
C PHE A 85 0.43 2.89 -4.76
N VAL A 86 1.10 2.22 -5.71
CA VAL A 86 2.21 2.82 -6.46
C VAL A 86 1.73 3.95 -7.38
N GLU A 87 0.65 3.76 -8.14
CA GLU A 87 0.11 4.82 -8.99
C GLU A 87 -0.31 6.05 -8.16
N SER A 88 -1.00 5.80 -7.03
CA SER A 88 -1.53 6.83 -6.12
C SER A 88 -0.48 7.69 -5.44
N LEU A 89 0.75 7.19 -5.24
CA LEU A 89 1.86 8.01 -4.74
C LEU A 89 2.15 9.18 -5.68
N GLY A 90 1.96 8.99 -6.98
CA GLY A 90 2.23 9.99 -7.99
C GLY A 90 3.73 10.24 -8.23
N ARG A 91 4.07 10.63 -9.47
CA ARG A 91 5.45 10.73 -9.97
C ARG A 91 6.42 11.55 -9.11
N ARG A 92 5.92 12.58 -8.42
CA ARG A 92 6.75 13.54 -7.66
C ARG A 92 6.82 13.22 -6.17
N SER A 93 6.19 12.14 -5.71
CA SER A 93 6.22 11.82 -4.29
C SER A 93 7.64 11.41 -3.85
N PRO A 94 8.18 12.02 -2.78
CA PRO A 94 9.48 11.64 -2.24
C PRO A 94 9.49 10.21 -1.71
N ILE A 95 8.32 9.64 -1.39
CA ILE A 95 8.16 8.26 -0.93
C ILE A 95 8.54 7.26 -2.04
N VAL A 96 8.43 7.63 -3.32
CA VAL A 96 8.91 6.80 -4.44
C VAL A 96 10.40 6.46 -4.30
N GLY A 97 11.19 7.36 -3.71
CA GLY A 97 12.62 7.13 -3.45
C GLY A 97 12.90 6.15 -2.31
N LEU A 98 11.89 5.82 -1.50
CA LEU A 98 11.97 4.89 -0.37
C LEU A 98 11.50 3.47 -0.72
N LEU A 99 10.80 3.30 -1.86
CA LEU A 99 10.31 2.01 -2.31
C LEU A 99 11.45 1.00 -2.48
N GLY A 100 11.15 -0.26 -2.17
CA GLY A 100 11.99 -1.42 -2.50
C GLY A 100 12.20 -1.57 -4.02
N PRO A 101 13.14 -2.43 -4.44
CA PRO A 101 13.54 -2.54 -5.84
C PRO A 101 12.40 -2.89 -6.80
N GLU A 102 11.51 -3.83 -6.45
CA GLU A 102 10.39 -4.27 -7.28
C GLU A 102 9.37 -3.14 -7.44
N LEU A 103 8.87 -2.58 -6.33
CA LEU A 103 7.89 -1.49 -6.38
C LEU A 103 8.47 -0.22 -7.00
N ARG A 104 9.77 0.02 -6.86
CA ARG A 104 10.46 1.13 -7.54
C ARG A 104 10.53 0.91 -9.06
N GLN A 105 10.70 -0.33 -9.52
CA GLN A 105 10.61 -0.65 -10.94
C GLN A 105 9.20 -0.40 -11.46
N VAL A 106 8.17 -0.90 -10.77
CA VAL A 106 6.76 -0.64 -11.09
C VAL A 106 6.48 0.87 -11.15
N ALA A 107 6.98 1.63 -10.18
CA ALA A 107 6.82 3.09 -10.17
C ALA A 107 7.48 3.76 -11.39
N ARG A 108 8.64 3.28 -11.86
CA ARG A 108 9.28 3.81 -13.07
C ARG A 108 8.46 3.54 -14.32
N GLU A 109 7.94 2.33 -14.44
CA GLU A 109 7.12 1.88 -15.56
C GLU A 109 5.79 2.63 -15.62
N MET A 110 5.08 2.74 -14.50
CA MET A 110 3.75 3.35 -14.42
C MET A 110 3.80 4.88 -14.43
N LEU A 111 4.71 5.49 -13.66
CA LEU A 111 4.73 6.94 -13.46
C LEU A 111 5.60 7.68 -14.48
N HIS A 112 6.19 6.97 -15.46
CA HIS A 112 7.16 7.50 -16.41
C HIS A 112 8.30 8.27 -15.70
N VAL A 113 8.81 7.71 -14.60
CA VAL A 113 9.94 8.29 -13.87
C VAL A 113 11.20 8.03 -14.70
N LYS A 114 11.67 9.05 -15.42
CA LYS A 114 12.96 9.04 -16.12
C LYS A 114 14.13 8.92 -15.17
#